data_AF-A0A3A0DN45-F1
#
_entry.id   AF-A0A3A0DN45-F1
#
_cell.length_a   1.000
_cell.length_b   1.000
_cell.length_c   1.000
_cell.angle_alpha   90.00
_cell.angle_beta   90.00
_cell.angle_gamma   90.00
#
_symmetry.space_group_name_H-M   'P 1'
#
loop_
_entity.id
_entity.type
_entity.pdbx_description
1 polymer ?
#
loop_
_entity_poly.entity_id
_entity_poly.type
_entity_poly.pdbx_seq_one_letter_code
_entity_poly.pdbx_strand_id
1 'polypeptide(L)' 'MIGNRDKLRRIEVVDDVVAAVLRTKSASERITIADDLQFTARQMVECAVRSAHPDWSDQQVIHEVCRRMLGDYRQDR' A
#
# COMPACT_ATOMS: atom_id res chain seq x y z
N MET A 1 16.88 -3.02 25.21
CA MET A 1 16.61 -2.00 24.17
C MET A 1 15.10 -1.77 24.12
N ILE A 2 14.66 -0.57 24.50
CA ILE A 2 13.24 -0.22 24.62
C ILE A 2 12.71 0.04 23.21
N GLY A 3 11.93 -0.90 22.68
CA GLY A 3 11.21 -0.73 21.43
C GLY A 3 10.23 0.42 21.55
N ASN A 4 10.46 1.47 20.78
CA ASN A 4 9.68 2.70 20.74
C ASN A 4 8.24 2.42 20.24
N ARG A 5 7.32 2.12 21.16
CA ARG A 5 5.89 1.90 20.91
C ARG A 5 5.13 3.18 20.50
N ASP A 6 5.78 4.35 20.48
CA ASP A 6 5.13 5.62 20.11
C ASP A 6 5.09 5.90 18.60
N LYS A 7 5.83 5.16 17.76
CA LYS A 7 5.77 5.36 16.29
C LYS A 7 4.44 4.90 15.66
N LEU A 8 3.61 4.15 16.38
CA LEU A 8 2.36 3.57 15.86
C LEU A 8 1.13 4.50 15.95
N ARG A 9 1.29 5.77 16.34
CA ARG A 9 0.14 6.65 16.64
C ARG A 9 0.08 7.97 15.88
N ARG A 10 0.93 8.17 14.87
CA ARG A 10 0.84 9.38 14.04
C ARG A 10 0.08 9.07 12.75
N ILE A 11 -1.18 9.48 12.70
CA ILE A 11 -1.96 9.48 11.46
C ILE A 11 -1.50 10.70 10.66
N GLU A 12 -0.92 10.48 9.49
CA GLU A 12 -0.62 11.54 8.55
C GLU A 12 -1.92 11.96 7.87
N VAL A 13 -2.29 13.23 8.03
CA VAL A 13 -3.52 13.81 7.49
C VAL A 13 -3.14 14.62 6.24
N VAL A 14 -3.90 14.43 5.17
CA VAL A 14 -3.74 15.21 3.94
C VAL A 14 -4.08 16.67 4.24
N ASP A 15 -3.23 17.59 3.78
CA ASP A 15 -3.47 19.03 3.88
C ASP A 15 -4.82 19.42 3.25
N ASP A 16 -5.56 20.32 3.88
CA ASP A 16 -6.90 20.71 3.44
C ASP A 16 -6.93 21.27 2.01
N VAL A 17 -5.88 21.96 1.58
CA VAL A 17 -5.75 22.49 0.21
C VAL A 17 -5.62 21.33 -0.78
N VAL A 18 -4.80 20.33 -0.46
CA VAL A 18 -4.64 19.13 -1.30
C VAL A 18 -5.94 18.34 -1.32
N ALA A 19 -6.61 18.19 -0.18
CA ALA A 19 -7.90 17.52 -0.10
C ALA A 19 -8.97 18.23 -0.94
N ALA A 20 -8.99 19.57 -0.97
CA ALA A 20 -9.88 20.34 -1.82
C ALA A 20 -9.61 20.06 -3.31
N VAL A 21 -8.34 20.05 -3.74
CA VAL A 21 -7.96 19.72 -5.13
C VAL A 21 -8.35 18.29 -5.50
N LEU A 22 -8.13 17.32 -4.60
CA LEU A 22 -8.50 15.92 -4.87
C LEU A 22 -10.02 15.74 -5.00
N ARG A 23 -10.82 16.54 -4.28
CA ARG A 23 -12.29 16.53 -4.38
C ARG A 23 -12.81 17.06 -5.73
N THR A 24 -12.03 17.85 -6.46
CA THR A 24 -12.46 18.35 -7.78
C THR A 24 -12.21 17.36 -8.91
N LYS A 25 -11.58 16.20 -8.63
CA LYS A 25 -11.30 15.18 -9.65
C LYS A 25 -12.58 14.51 -10.12
N SER A 26 -12.71 14.40 -11.44
CA SER A 26 -13.78 13.64 -12.09
C SER A 26 -13.70 12.16 -11.73
N ALA A 27 -14.80 11.43 -11.93
CA ALA A 27 -14.84 9.99 -11.67
C ALA A 27 -13.77 9.23 -12.48
N SER A 28 -13.53 9.61 -13.73
CA SER A 28 -12.50 9.02 -14.58
C SER A 28 -11.09 9.32 -14.06
N GLU A 29 -10.78 10.56 -13.69
CA GLU A 29 -9.48 10.92 -13.09
C GLU A 29 -9.25 10.20 -11.76
N ARG A 30 -10.29 9.94 -10.98
CA ARG A 30 -10.16 9.16 -9.73
C ARG A 30 -9.82 7.69 -9.99
N ILE A 31 -10.41 7.09 -11.03
CA ILE A 31 -10.11 5.70 -11.43
C ILE A 31 -8.69 5.62 -12.00
N THR A 32 -8.38 6.46 -13.00
CA THR A 32 -7.13 7.20 -13.14
C THR A 32 -6.03 6.91 -12.11
N ILE A 33 -6.07 7.76 -11.09
CA ILE A 33 -5.18 7.78 -9.94
C ILE A 33 -5.19 6.45 -9.19
N ALA A 34 -6.34 5.79 -9.02
CA ALA A 34 -6.40 4.53 -8.29
C ALA A 34 -5.64 3.40 -8.99
N ASP A 35 -5.70 3.32 -10.32
CA ASP A 35 -4.98 2.32 -11.11
C ASP A 35 -3.46 2.55 -11.05
N ASP A 36 -3.04 3.82 -11.23
CA ASP A 36 -1.63 4.20 -11.12
C ASP A 36 -1.06 3.91 -9.71
N LEU A 37 -1.85 4.18 -8.67
CA LEU A 37 -1.49 3.88 -7.28
C LEU A 37 -1.36 2.37 -7.06
N GLN A 38 -2.29 1.57 -7.59
CA GLN A 38 -2.25 0.11 -7.47
C GLN A 38 -1.01 -0.48 -8.13
N PHE A 39 -0.70 -0.02 -9.36
CA PHE A 39 0.48 -0.45 -10.09
C PHE A 39 1.78 -0.10 -9.35
N THR A 40 1.87 1.15 -8.88
CA THR A 40 3.04 1.63 -8.12
C THR A 40 3.21 0.87 -6.81
N ALA A 41 2.14 0.69 -6.03
CA ALA A 41 2.17 -0.05 -4.79
C ALA A 41 2.62 -1.50 -4.99
N ARG A 42 2.07 -2.19 -6.01
CA ARG A 42 2.47 -3.57 -6.34
C ARG A 42 3.97 -3.66 -6.61
N GLN A 43 4.52 -2.75 -7.41
CA GLN A 43 5.97 -2.74 -7.71
C GLN A 43 6.81 -2.50 -6.46
N MET A 44 6.44 -1.52 -5.63
CA MET A 44 7.17 -1.23 -4.39
C MET A 44 7.17 -2.42 -3.44
N VAL A 45 6.01 -3.08 -3.27
CA VAL A 45 5.90 -4.28 -2.42
C VAL A 45 6.72 -5.42 -3.00
N GLU A 46 6.64 -5.68 -4.31
CA GLU A 46 7.43 -6.74 -4.95
C GLU A 46 8.93 -6.52 -4.78
N CYS A 47 9.43 -5.30 -5.04
CA CYS A 47 10.83 -4.96 -4.82
C CYS A 47 11.25 -5.16 -3.36
N ALA A 48 10.42 -4.72 -2.41
CA ALA A 48 10.70 -4.90 -0.99
C ALA A 48 10.75 -6.38 -0.57
N VAL A 49 9.82 -7.21 -1.08
CA VAL A 49 9.79 -8.64 -0.80
C VAL A 49 11.02 -9.33 -1.38
N ARG A 50 11.36 -9.07 -2.65
CA ARG A 50 12.56 -9.65 -3.29
C ARG A 50 13.85 -9.23 -2.61
N SER A 51 13.94 -7.97 -2.18
CA SER A 51 15.11 -7.47 -1.45
C SER A 51 15.26 -8.12 -0.07
N ALA A 52 14.15 -8.44 0.60
CA ALA A 52 14.16 -9.08 1.92
C ALA A 52 14.36 -10.59 1.85
N HIS A 53 13.96 -11.22 0.74
CA HIS A 53 13.97 -12.67 0.54
C HIS A 53 14.56 -13.02 -0.85
N PRO A 54 15.87 -12.82 -1.05
CA PRO A 54 16.51 -13.01 -2.36
C PRO A 54 16.55 -14.47 -2.82
N ASP A 55 16.36 -15.42 -1.91
CA ASP A 55 16.34 -16.87 -2.13
C ASP A 55 14.95 -17.43 -2.48
N TRP A 56 13.90 -16.60 -2.39
CA TRP A 56 12.54 -17.05 -2.68
C TRP A 56 12.29 -17.21 -4.17
N SER A 57 11.53 -18.25 -4.50
CA SER A 57 10.97 -18.41 -5.85
C SER A 57 9.97 -17.30 -6.18
N ASP A 58 9.77 -17.05 -7.47
CA ASP A 58 8.78 -16.08 -7.94
C ASP A 58 7.37 -16.37 -7.41
N GLN A 59 7.00 -17.64 -7.25
CA GLN A 59 5.70 -18.03 -6.70
C GLN A 59 5.54 -17.60 -5.24
N GLN A 60 6.59 -17.74 -4.42
CA GLN A 60 6.58 -17.29 -3.03
C GLN A 60 6.49 -15.77 -2.94
N VAL A 61 7.22 -15.06 -3.81
CA VAL A 61 7.16 -13.59 -3.91
C VAL A 61 5.75 -13.14 -4.28
N ILE A 62 5.15 -13.71 -5.32
CA ILE A 62 3.80 -13.36 -5.78
C ILE A 62 2.77 -13.60 -4.67
N HIS A 63 2.85 -14.75 -3.97
CA HIS A 63 1.93 -15.06 -2.88
C HIS A 63 2.00 -14.00 -1.77
N GLU A 64 3.21 -13.61 -1.36
CA GLU A 64 3.40 -12.60 -0.32
C GLU A 64 2.97 -11.19 -0.77
N VAL A 65 3.25 -10.83 -2.03
CA VAL A 65 2.77 -9.56 -2.61
C VAL A 65 1.24 -9.51 -2.58
N CYS A 66 0.57 -10.58 -3.03
CA CYS A 66 -0.89 -10.67 -2.99
C CYS A 66 -1.43 -10.55 -1.56
N ARG A 67 -0.83 -11.25 -0.58
CA ARG A 67 -1.21 -11.19 0.83
C ARG A 67 -1.11 -9.76 1.38
N ARG A 68 -0.04 -9.02 1.06
CA ARG A 68 0.15 -7.63 1.51
C ARG A 68 -0.78 -6.63 0.82
N MET A 69 -1.05 -6.83 -0.47
CA MET A 69 -1.89 -5.93 -1.27
C MET A 69 -3.38 -6.10 -0.95
N LEU A 70 -3.83 -7.33 -0.69
CA LEU A 70 -5.24 -7.62 -0.35
C LEU A 70 -5.54 -7.45 1.15
N GLY A 71 -4.49 -7.44 1.99
CA GLY A 71 -4.60 -7.45 3.44
C GLY A 71 -5.17 -8.76 3.97
N ASP A 72 -5.19 -8.92 5.30
CA ASP A 72 -5.94 -10.00 5.93
C ASP A 72 -7.43 -9.66 5.77
N TYR A 73 -8.06 -10.20 4.73
CA TYR A 73 -9.51 -10.17 4.59
C TYR A 73 -10.08 -10.90 5.80
N ARG A 74 -10.43 -10.16 6.87
CA ARG A 74 -11.02 -10.75 8.08
C ARG A 74 -12.26 -11.51 7.66
N GLN A 75 -12.19 -12.82 7.86
CA GLN A 75 -13.26 -13.78 7.64
C GLN A 75 -14.28 -13.68 8.80
N ASP A 76 -14.76 -12.46 9.07
CA ASP A 76 -15.71 -12.17 10.14
C ASP A 76 -17.04 -11.74 9.49
N ARG A 77 -17.72 -12.69 8.83
CA ARG A 77 -19.14 -12.58 8.49
C ARG A 77 -19.83 -13.94 8.52
#